data_AF-A0A2L1ULE5-F1
#
_entry.id   AF-A0A2L1ULE5-F1
#
_cell.length_a   1.000
_cell.length_b   1.000
_cell.length_c   1.000
_cell.angle_alpha   90.00
_cell.angle_beta   90.00
_cell.angle_gamma   90.00
#
_symmetry.space_group_name_H-M   'P 1'
#
loop_
_entity.id
_entity.type
_entity.pdbx_description
1 polymer ?
#
loop_
_entity_poly.entity_id
_entity_poly.type
_entity_poly.pdbx_seq_one_letter_code
_entity_poly.pdbx_strand_id
1 'polypeptide(L)'
;MKPWTDYLVNSKYIDSIYHKDKPSLHNVDIHEVIFHRDGPKISIRMNLNEFPVSPPPKWVEQKFNTVQIILTFVDIYDVSMSGWVDTNYIANLTIEKSNEKVCLNVRSANLNLGIKASFIDIESITAYMRK
;
A
#
# COMPACT_ATOMS: atom_id res chain seq x y z
N MET A 1 -11.70 8.72 11.45
CA MET A 1 -11.15 8.50 10.09
C MET A 1 -11.35 7.02 9.77
N LYS A 2 -11.85 6.65 8.59
CA LYS A 2 -12.00 5.23 8.23
C LYS A 2 -10.61 4.64 7.91
N PRO A 3 -10.30 3.38 8.31
CA PRO A 3 -9.06 2.74 7.91
C PRO A 3 -9.02 2.57 6.39
N TRP A 4 -7.83 2.64 5.81
CA TRP A 4 -7.67 2.56 4.35
C TRP A 4 -8.14 1.22 3.77
N THR A 5 -8.12 0.16 4.59
CA THR A 5 -8.58 -1.18 4.22
C THR A 5 -10.07 -1.21 3.87
N ASP A 6 -10.88 -0.27 4.37
CA ASP A 6 -12.31 -0.16 4.06
C ASP A 6 -12.57 0.27 2.61
N TYR A 7 -11.56 0.83 1.94
CA TYR A 7 -11.66 1.23 0.53
C TYR A 7 -11.28 0.09 -0.44
N LEU A 8 -10.76 -1.02 0.07
CA LEU A 8 -10.39 -2.18 -0.74
C LEU A 8 -11.62 -2.88 -1.31
N VAL A 9 -11.48 -3.41 -2.52
CA VAL A 9 -12.46 -4.35 -3.07
C VAL A 9 -12.57 -5.58 -2.17
N ASN A 10 -11.45 -6.07 -1.64
CA ASN A 10 -11.45 -7.21 -0.72
C ASN A 10 -10.43 -7.05 0.42
N SER A 11 -10.90 -6.67 1.62
CA SER A 11 -10.05 -6.55 2.80
C SER A 11 -9.77 -7.87 3.54
N LYS A 12 -10.44 -8.98 3.19
CA LYS A 12 -10.45 -10.21 4.02
C LYS A 12 -9.05 -10.73 4.35
N TYR A 13 -8.11 -10.64 3.41
CA TYR A 13 -6.78 -11.20 3.61
C TYR A 13 -5.95 -10.37 4.60
N ILE A 14 -5.89 -9.05 4.42
CA ILE A 14 -5.23 -8.18 5.40
C ILE A 14 -5.93 -8.22 6.76
N ASP A 15 -7.26 -8.39 6.76
CA ASP A 15 -8.04 -8.55 7.98
C ASP A 15 -7.71 -9.82 8.75
N SER A 16 -7.39 -10.91 8.04
CA SER A 16 -6.97 -12.16 8.67
C SER A 16 -5.59 -12.09 9.32
N ILE A 17 -4.73 -11.17 8.87
CA ILE A 17 -3.35 -11.01 9.36
C ILE A 17 -3.30 -9.99 10.51
N TYR A 18 -3.98 -8.86 10.37
CA TYR A 18 -3.92 -7.76 11.33
C TYR A 18 -5.12 -7.68 12.28
N HIS A 19 -6.18 -8.46 12.04
CA HIS A 19 -7.38 -8.48 12.87
C HIS A 19 -7.94 -7.06 13.11
N LYS A 20 -7.95 -6.58 14.36
CA LYS A 20 -8.43 -5.24 14.72
C LYS A 20 -7.34 -4.16 14.57
N ASP A 21 -6.08 -4.57 14.58
CA ASP A 21 -4.91 -3.67 14.60
C ASP A 21 -4.41 -3.41 13.18
N LYS A 22 -5.26 -2.81 12.34
CA LYS A 22 -4.92 -2.53 10.94
C LYS A 22 -3.64 -1.69 10.83
N PRO A 23 -2.73 -2.02 9.90
CA PRO A 23 -1.52 -1.24 9.71
C PRO A 23 -1.90 0.14 9.18
N SER A 24 -1.15 1.14 9.60
CA SER A 24 -1.26 2.45 9.01
C SER A 24 -0.52 2.48 7.67
N LEU A 25 -0.73 3.53 6.88
CA LEU A 25 0.13 3.82 5.74
C LEU A 25 1.06 5.01 6.04
N HIS A 26 1.43 5.18 7.30
CA HIS A 26 2.40 6.18 7.73
C HIS A 26 3.82 5.60 7.73
N ASN A 27 4.78 6.40 7.27
CA ASN A 27 6.20 6.04 7.18
C ASN A 27 6.46 4.69 6.49
N VAL A 28 5.70 4.37 5.44
CA VAL A 28 5.94 3.15 4.64
C VAL A 28 7.13 3.36 3.71
N ASP A 29 7.80 2.27 3.39
CA ASP A 29 8.98 2.25 2.53
C ASP A 29 8.58 1.80 1.12
N ILE A 30 8.47 2.74 0.18
CA ILE A 30 8.02 2.50 -1.20
C ILE A 30 9.19 2.00 -2.04
N HIS A 31 8.99 0.84 -2.67
CA HIS A 31 10.01 0.17 -3.49
C HIS A 31 9.78 0.39 -4.97
N GLU A 32 8.52 0.31 -5.43
CA GLU A 32 8.20 0.37 -6.85
C GLU A 32 6.84 1.04 -7.08
N VAL A 33 6.75 1.76 -8.20
CA VAL A 33 5.50 2.23 -8.80
C VAL A 33 5.49 1.74 -10.25
N ILE A 34 4.60 0.82 -10.57
CA ILE A 34 4.53 0.16 -11.87
C ILE A 34 3.28 0.64 -12.60
N PHE A 35 3.48 1.26 -13.77
CA PHE A 35 2.43 1.59 -14.72
C PHE A 35 2.27 0.42 -15.69
N HIS A 36 1.11 -0.23 -15.66
CA HIS A 36 0.88 -1.43 -16.47
C HIS A 36 0.34 -1.04 -17.86
N ARG A 37 0.78 -1.76 -18.89
CA ARG A 37 0.29 -1.56 -20.26
C ARG A 37 -1.07 -2.23 -20.51
N ASP A 38 -1.30 -3.38 -19.89
CA ASP A 38 -2.45 -4.26 -20.18
C ASP A 38 -3.78 -3.78 -19.56
N GLY A 39 -3.84 -2.50 -19.15
CA GLY A 39 -5.02 -1.80 -18.68
C GLY A 39 -4.62 -0.55 -17.91
N PRO A 40 -5.52 0.44 -17.72
CA PRO A 40 -5.25 1.60 -16.87
C PRO A 40 -5.17 1.11 -15.42
N LYS A 41 -3.96 0.70 -15.02
CA LYS A 41 -3.65 0.07 -13.74
C LYS A 41 -2.28 0.52 -13.24
N ILE A 42 -2.19 0.85 -11.96
CA ILE A 42 -0.93 1.20 -11.29
C ILE A 42 -0.78 0.30 -10.06
N SER A 43 0.40 -0.28 -9.88
CA SER A 43 0.75 -1.05 -8.68
C SER A 43 1.84 -0.35 -7.89
N ILE A 44 1.69 -0.29 -6.57
CA ILE A 44 2.68 0.27 -5.65
C ILE A 44 3.12 -0.82 -4.69
N ARG A 45 4.41 -1.16 -4.73
CA ARG A 45 5.03 -2.11 -3.81
C ARG A 45 5.68 -1.35 -2.67
N MET A 46 5.33 -1.70 -1.43
CA MET A 46 5.84 -1.02 -0.24
C MET A 46 5.94 -1.95 0.97
N ASN A 47 6.89 -1.68 1.86
CA ASN A 47 6.91 -2.28 3.18
C ASN A 47 6.04 -1.45 4.14
N LEU A 48 5.20 -2.13 4.91
CA LEU A 48 4.46 -1.54 6.00
C LEU A 48 5.38 -1.27 7.19
N ASN A 49 5.07 -0.22 7.94
CA ASN A 49 5.83 0.14 9.14
C ASN A 49 5.44 -0.73 10.35
N GLU A 50 4.17 -1.16 10.44
CA GLU A 50 3.71 -2.03 11.52
C GLU A 50 3.72 -3.51 11.12
N PHE A 51 4.41 -4.33 11.91
CA PHE A 51 4.27 -5.79 11.86
C PHE A 51 3.03 -6.21 12.68
N PRO A 52 2.25 -7.21 12.26
CA PRO A 52 1.05 -7.63 13.00
C PRO A 52 1.40 -8.12 14.41
N VAL A 53 0.51 -7.84 15.37
CA VAL A 53 0.65 -8.28 16.77
C VAL A 53 0.57 -9.80 16.90
N SER A 54 -0.29 -10.43 16.10
CA SER A 54 -0.50 -11.88 16.03
C SER A 54 -0.20 -12.39 14.62
N PRO A 55 1.08 -12.42 14.19
CA PRO A 55 1.45 -12.87 12.86
C PRO A 55 1.06 -14.33 12.60
N PRO A 56 0.86 -14.73 11.33
CA PRO A 56 0.72 -16.13 10.95
C PRO A 56 1.86 -17.00 11.52
N PRO A 57 1.58 -18.23 12.01
CA PRO A 57 2.60 -19.08 12.63
C PRO A 57 3.87 -19.29 11.79
N LYS A 58 3.70 -19.43 10.47
CA LYS A 58 4.81 -19.54 9.52
C LYS A 58 5.75 -18.34 9.55
N TRP A 59 5.23 -17.12 9.74
CA TRP A 59 6.06 -15.92 9.81
C TRP A 59 6.85 -15.86 11.12
N VAL A 60 6.28 -16.36 12.22
CA VAL A 60 6.97 -16.51 13.51
C VAL A 60 8.12 -17.50 13.40
N GLU A 61 7.87 -18.69 12.84
CA GLU A 61 8.87 -19.74 12.64
C GLU A 61 10.05 -19.25 11.79
N GLN A 62 9.77 -18.47 10.75
CA GLN A 62 10.78 -17.87 9.86
C GLN A 62 11.40 -16.58 10.42
N LYS A 63 10.96 -16.13 11.62
CA LYS A 63 11.43 -14.90 12.28
C LYS A 63 11.30 -13.65 11.39
N PHE A 64 10.25 -13.57 10.60
CA PHE A 64 9.96 -12.39 9.78
C PHE A 64 9.63 -11.18 10.66
N ASN A 65 10.02 -10.00 10.19
CA ASN A 65 9.85 -8.73 10.92
C ASN A 65 9.31 -7.60 10.02
N THR A 66 9.12 -7.87 8.73
CA THR A 66 8.66 -6.88 7.75
C THR A 66 7.54 -7.47 6.92
N VAL A 67 6.45 -6.72 6.75
CA VAL A 67 5.36 -7.05 5.82
C VAL A 67 5.49 -6.16 4.59
N GLN A 68 5.46 -6.78 3.40
CA GLN A 68 5.43 -6.08 2.12
C GLN A 68 4.10 -6.32 1.43
N ILE A 69 3.49 -5.25 0.96
CA ILE A 69 2.25 -5.30 0.18
C ILE A 69 2.45 -4.74 -1.21
N ILE A 70 1.62 -5.20 -2.14
CA ILE A 70 1.42 -4.56 -3.44
C ILE A 70 -0.03 -4.06 -3.47
N LEU A 71 -0.20 -2.74 -3.47
CA LEU A 71 -1.50 -2.11 -3.71
C LEU A 71 -1.68 -1.87 -5.19
N THR A 72 -2.84 -2.23 -5.72
CA THR A 72 -3.15 -2.09 -7.14
C THR A 72 -4.40 -1.25 -7.32
N PHE A 73 -4.25 -0.19 -8.11
CA PHE A 73 -5.30 0.74 -8.50
C PHE A 73 -5.76 0.39 -9.91
N VAL A 74 -7.07 0.23 -10.11
CA VAL A 74 -7.65 -0.23 -11.37
C VAL A 74 -8.64 0.81 -11.89
N ASP A 75 -8.68 0.96 -13.22
CA ASP A 75 -9.49 1.96 -13.92
C ASP A 75 -9.06 3.38 -13.50
N ILE A 76 -7.80 3.69 -13.83
CA ILE A 76 -7.14 4.97 -13.55
C ILE A 76 -7.78 6.10 -14.38
N TYR A 77 -8.14 7.19 -13.70
CA TYR A 77 -8.62 8.43 -14.33
C TYR A 77 -7.53 9.49 -14.45
N ASP A 78 -6.68 9.59 -13.43
CA ASP A 78 -5.72 10.67 -13.30
C ASP A 78 -4.55 10.20 -12.44
N VAL A 79 -3.35 10.61 -12.83
CA VAL A 79 -2.11 10.33 -12.11
C VAL A 79 -1.14 11.49 -12.28
N SER A 80 -0.54 11.89 -11.16
CA SER A 80 0.54 12.87 -11.15
C SER A 80 1.65 12.37 -10.23
N MET A 81 2.89 12.54 -10.66
CA MET A 81 4.05 12.08 -9.91
C MET A 81 5.21 13.04 -10.12
N SER A 82 5.89 13.39 -9.03
CA SER A 82 7.13 14.16 -9.06
C SER A 82 8.08 13.74 -7.95
N GLY A 83 9.37 13.98 -8.16
CA GLY A 83 10.41 13.76 -7.14
C GLY A 83 10.80 12.30 -6.92
N TRP A 84 10.71 11.46 -7.96
CA TRP A 84 11.36 10.15 -7.99
C TRP A 84 12.86 10.28 -8.35
N VAL A 85 13.65 10.84 -7.43
CA VAL A 85 15.08 11.13 -7.62
C VAL A 85 16.00 10.46 -6.58
N ASP A 86 15.43 9.84 -5.55
CA ASP A 86 16.13 9.17 -4.45
C ASP A 86 16.15 7.65 -4.61
N THR A 87 16.96 6.98 -3.78
CA THR A 87 17.05 5.51 -3.69
C THR A 87 16.22 4.92 -2.55
N ASN A 88 15.62 5.76 -1.69
CA ASN A 88 14.83 5.34 -0.54
C ASN A 88 13.66 6.31 -0.35
N TYR A 89 12.43 5.78 -0.30
CA TYR A 89 11.21 6.58 -0.20
C TYR A 89 10.39 6.19 1.03
N ILE A 90 10.67 6.87 2.13
CA ILE A 90 9.82 6.80 3.32
C ILE A 90 8.70 7.84 3.16
N ALA A 91 7.47 7.37 3.05
CA ALA A 91 6.33 8.22 2.72
C ALA A 91 5.12 7.97 3.60
N ASN A 92 4.26 8.98 3.66
CA ASN A 92 2.92 8.88 4.23
C ASN A 92 1.91 8.80 3.09
N LEU A 93 1.02 7.82 3.16
CA LEU A 93 -0.07 7.66 2.20
C LEU A 93 -1.38 7.95 2.89
N THR A 94 -2.29 8.59 2.16
CA THR A 94 -3.67 8.79 2.57
C THR A 94 -4.58 8.32 1.45
N ILE A 95 -5.55 7.50 1.80
CA ILE A 95 -6.55 6.97 0.88
C ILE A 95 -7.90 7.49 1.34
N GLU A 96 -8.63 8.08 0.42
CA GLU A 96 -9.97 8.59 0.64
C GLU A 96 -10.87 8.27 -0.55
N LYS A 97 -12.18 8.41 -0.36
CA LYS A 97 -13.16 8.28 -1.44
C LYS A 97 -13.80 9.64 -1.68
N SER A 98 -13.72 10.13 -2.92
CA SER A 98 -14.31 11.41 -3.35
C SER A 98 -15.00 11.22 -4.69
N ASN A 99 -16.25 11.70 -4.79
CA ASN A 99 -17.09 11.52 -6.00
C ASN A 99 -17.07 10.09 -6.53
N GLU A 100 -17.28 9.12 -5.63
CA GLU A 100 -17.26 7.68 -5.90
C GLU A 100 -15.91 7.08 -6.33
N LYS A 101 -14.86 7.88 -6.47
CA LYS A 101 -13.51 7.45 -6.86
C LYS A 101 -12.60 7.33 -5.65
N VAL A 102 -11.66 6.38 -5.73
CA VAL A 102 -10.57 6.25 -4.77
C VAL A 102 -9.48 7.26 -5.14
N CYS A 103 -9.08 8.05 -4.15
CA CYS A 103 -7.99 9.02 -4.26
C CYS A 103 -6.86 8.61 -3.33
N LEU A 104 -5.69 8.32 -3.88
CA LEU A 104 -4.45 8.15 -3.14
C LEU A 104 -3.65 9.44 -3.21
N ASN A 105 -3.16 9.89 -2.07
CA ASN A 105 -2.09 10.88 -1.96
C ASN A 105 -0.89 10.27 -1.24
N VAL A 106 0.29 10.39 -1.81
CA VAL A 106 1.57 9.97 -1.25
C VAL A 106 2.45 11.20 -1.08
N ARG A 107 3.00 11.38 0.13
CA ARG A 107 3.93 12.49 0.41
C ARG A 107 5.13 12.03 1.20
N SER A 108 6.31 12.45 0.76
CA SER A 108 7.57 12.42 1.49
C SER A 108 8.30 13.75 1.33
N ALA A 109 9.59 13.82 1.71
CA ALA A 109 10.40 15.02 1.50
C ALA A 109 10.49 15.42 0.01
N ASN A 110 10.69 14.46 -0.89
CA ASN A 110 10.90 14.72 -2.32
C ASN A 110 9.79 14.13 -3.19
N LEU A 111 9.23 12.97 -2.83
CA LEU A 111 8.17 12.31 -3.61
C LEU A 111 6.79 12.90 -3.32
N ASN A 112 6.08 13.26 -4.39
CA ASN A 112 4.65 13.53 -4.40
C ASN A 112 4.00 12.65 -5.48
N LEU A 113 3.00 11.85 -5.11
CA LEU A 113 2.24 11.00 -6.02
C LEU A 113 0.75 11.11 -5.70
N GLY A 114 -0.04 11.42 -6.71
CA GLY A 114 -1.50 11.42 -6.65
C GLY A 114 -2.07 10.44 -7.67
N ILE A 115 -2.98 9.57 -7.24
CA ILE A 115 -3.69 8.63 -8.13
C ILE A 115 -5.20 8.73 -7.87
N LYS A 116 -5.98 8.79 -8.95
CA LYS A 116 -7.44 8.66 -8.93
C LYS A 116 -7.86 7.44 -9.73
N ALA A 117 -8.64 6.55 -9.13
CA ALA A 117 -9.06 5.29 -9.72
C ALA A 117 -10.49 4.91 -9.30
N SER A 118 -11.13 3.99 -10.02
CA SER A 118 -12.42 3.43 -9.57
C SER A 118 -12.24 2.47 -8.40
N PHE A 119 -11.18 1.67 -8.43
CA PHE A 119 -10.96 0.61 -7.44
C PHE A 119 -9.53 0.57 -6.93
N ILE A 120 -9.39 0.09 -5.71
CA ILE A 120 -8.11 -0.29 -5.10
C ILE A 120 -8.25 -1.69 -4.50
N ASP A 121 -7.23 -2.51 -4.64
CA ASP A 121 -7.14 -3.78 -3.93
C ASP A 121 -5.70 -4.10 -3.53
N ILE A 122 -5.53 -5.14 -2.71
CA ILE A 122 -4.21 -5.70 -2.41
C ILE A 122 -3.97 -6.88 -3.37
N GLU A 123 -2.96 -6.74 -4.23
CA GLU A 123 -2.55 -7.81 -5.14
C GLU A 123 -1.74 -8.90 -4.41
N SER A 124 -0.93 -8.51 -3.42
CA SER A 124 -0.10 -9.44 -2.67
C SER A 124 0.22 -8.92 -1.27
N ILE A 125 0.31 -9.84 -0.31
CA ILE A 125 0.90 -9.60 1.02
C ILE A 125 1.94 -10.70 1.25
N THR A 126 3.17 -10.27 1.47
CA THR A 126 4.29 -11.16 1.80
C THR A 126 4.99 -10.65 3.05
N ALA A 127 5.80 -11.49 3.68
CA ALA A 127 6.63 -11.08 4.79
C ALA A 127 8.03 -11.68 4.64
N TYR A 128 9.02 -10.99 5.21
CA TYR A 128 10.41 -11.43 5.21
C TYR A 128 11.16 -10.89 6.42
N MET A 129 12.37 -11.40 6.62
CA MET A 129 13.33 -10.86 7.57
C MET A 129 14.16 -9.78 6.89
N ARG A 130 13.89 -8.52 7.22
CA ARG A 130 14.76 -7.40 6.86
C ARG A 130 15.98 -7.42 7.78
N LYS A 131 17.16 -7.37 7.17
CA LYS A 131 18.45 -7.31 7.86
C LYS A 131 18.71 -5.95 8.47
#